data_AF-A0A265QAJ3-F1
#
_entry.id   AF-A0A265QAJ3-F1
#
_cell.length_a   1.000
_cell.length_b   1.000
_cell.length_c   1.000
_cell.angle_alpha   90.00
_cell.angle_beta   90.00
_cell.angle_gamma   90.00
#
_symmetry.space_group_name_H-M   'P 1'
#
loop_
_entity.id
_entity.type
_entity.pdbx_description
1 polymer ?
#
loop_
_entity_poly.entity_id
_entity_poly.type
_entity_poly.pdbx_seq_one_letter_code
_entity_poly.pdbx_strand_id
1 'polypeptide(L)'
;MEKFKDKIRIRALWMSAIVIGLAVSYLVLFLNQDKLPKMPNFIMSFHAGALCGLELLLMLDIFKNVRAMRDERALKKLYIEENDERAIMIMQKTGAMGITICIIGLGVGTIISGFFNEIVFFSLLGATLFTALVKGFFKIYFHYKF
;
A
#
# COMPACT_ATOMS: atom_id res chain seq x y z
N MET A 1 0.16 21.13 19.27
CA MET A 1 0.27 19.66 19.39
C MET A 1 -1.07 18.94 19.29
N GLU A 2 -2.18 19.53 19.76
CA GLU A 2 -3.52 18.91 19.68
C GLU A 2 -3.96 18.58 18.24
N LYS A 3 -3.86 19.54 17.30
CA LYS A 3 -4.16 19.30 15.88
C LYS A 3 -3.39 18.11 15.28
N PHE A 4 -2.14 17.91 15.71
CA PHE A 4 -1.31 16.79 15.26
C PHE A 4 -1.73 15.47 15.89
N LYS A 5 -2.14 15.50 17.16
CA LYS A 5 -2.73 14.34 17.85
C LYS A 5 -4.02 13.87 17.17
N ASP A 6 -4.88 14.81 16.76
CA ASP A 6 -6.11 14.49 16.01
C ASP A 6 -5.81 13.91 14.62
N LYS A 7 -4.82 14.47 13.91
CA LYS A 7 -4.33 13.92 12.64
C LYS A 7 -3.89 12.45 12.80
N ILE A 8 -3.09 12.15 13.82
CA ILE A 8 -2.62 10.79 14.11
C ILE A 8 -3.78 9.86 14.50
N ARG A 9 -4.73 10.36 15.30
CA ARG A 9 -5.92 9.59 15.69
C ARG A 9 -6.75 9.17 14.48
N ILE A 10 -7.03 10.11 13.59
CA ILE A 10 -7.77 9.84 12.35
C ILE A 10 -6.99 8.86 11.47
N ARG A 11 -5.67 9.03 11.33
CA ARG A 11 -4.81 8.08 10.61
C ARG A 11 -4.89 6.67 11.19
N ALA A 12 -4.78 6.54 12.51
CA ALA A 12 -4.87 5.24 13.18
C ALA A 12 -6.25 4.59 12.99
N LEU A 13 -7.35 5.37 13.03
CA LEU A 13 -8.69 4.88 12.77
C LEU A 13 -8.85 4.35 11.34
N TRP A 14 -8.37 5.07 10.33
CA TRP A 14 -8.39 4.60 8.95
C TRP A 14 -7.55 3.34 8.77
N MET A 15 -6.36 3.27 9.37
CA MET A 15 -5.53 2.07 9.35
C MET A 15 -6.24 0.87 10.00
N SER A 16 -6.90 1.07 11.15
CA SER A 16 -7.68 0.02 11.80
C SER A 16 -8.87 -0.43 10.94
N ALA A 17 -9.56 0.50 10.28
CA ALA A 17 -10.66 0.16 9.37
C ALA A 17 -10.17 -0.68 8.18
N ILE A 18 -8.98 -0.37 7.63
CA ILE A 18 -8.36 -1.16 6.57
C ILE A 18 -8.02 -2.57 7.05
N VAL A 19 -7.40 -2.70 8.22
CA VAL A 19 -7.06 -4.02 8.81
C VAL A 19 -8.32 -4.86 8.99
N ILE A 20 -9.39 -4.29 9.56
CA ILE A 20 -10.66 -5.00 9.75
C ILE A 20 -11.27 -5.37 8.39
N GLY A 21 -11.25 -4.46 7.42
CA GLY A 21 -11.77 -4.71 6.07
C GLY A 21 -11.05 -5.85 5.36
N LEU A 22 -9.72 -5.88 5.44
CA LEU A 22 -8.89 -6.97 4.91
C LEU A 22 -9.23 -8.30 5.58
N ALA A 23 -9.22 -8.35 6.92
CA ALA A 23 -9.53 -9.55 7.68
C ALA A 23 -10.94 -10.09 7.38
N VAL A 24 -11.95 -9.21 7.33
CA VAL A 24 -13.34 -9.58 7.01
C VAL A 24 -13.45 -10.08 5.57
N SER A 25 -12.84 -9.39 4.60
CA SER A 25 -12.86 -9.83 3.21
C SER A 25 -12.23 -11.22 3.03
N TYR A 26 -11.09 -11.47 3.70
CA TYR A 26 -10.44 -12.77 3.68
C TYR A 26 -11.30 -13.85 4.32
N LEU A 27 -11.90 -13.56 5.48
CA LEU A 27 -12.82 -14.47 6.16
C LEU A 27 -14.02 -14.82 5.28
N VAL A 28 -14.63 -13.85 4.60
CA VAL A 28 -15.76 -14.08 3.69
C VAL A 28 -15.35 -14.97 2.52
N LEU A 29 -14.19 -14.72 1.91
CA LEU A 29 -13.66 -15.55 0.82
C LEU A 29 -13.35 -16.98 1.29
N PHE A 30 -12.76 -17.11 2.48
CA PHE A 30 -12.43 -18.39 3.08
C PHE A 30 -13.69 -19.21 3.40
N LEU A 31 -14.71 -18.60 4.01
CA LEU A 31 -15.98 -19.28 4.31
C LEU A 31 -16.77 -19.69 3.06
N ASN A 32 -16.54 -19.03 1.92
CA ASN A 32 -17.17 -19.35 0.64
C ASN A 32 -16.23 -20.09 -0.33
N GLN A 33 -15.13 -20.68 0.18
CA GLN A 33 -14.11 -21.31 -0.66
C GLN A 33 -14.68 -22.42 -1.55
N ASP A 34 -15.71 -23.15 -1.11
CA ASP A 34 -16.35 -24.21 -1.91
C ASP A 34 -17.05 -23.70 -3.17
N LYS A 35 -17.41 -22.41 -3.21
CA LYS A 35 -18.06 -21.74 -4.35
C LYS A 35 -17.06 -21.05 -5.28
N LEU A 36 -15.79 -20.99 -4.89
CA LEU A 36 -14.73 -20.31 -5.64
C LEU A 36 -13.97 -21.29 -6.54
N PRO A 37 -13.31 -20.81 -7.61
CA PRO A 37 -12.42 -21.64 -8.42
C PRO A 37 -11.37 -22.33 -7.54
N LYS A 38 -11.18 -23.64 -7.74
CA LYS A 38 -10.16 -24.39 -7.01
C LYS A 38 -8.78 -23.81 -7.33
N MET A 39 -8.09 -23.38 -6.29
CA MET A 39 -6.77 -22.79 -6.38
C MET A 39 -5.71 -23.77 -5.87
N PRO A 40 -4.51 -23.82 -6.47
CA PRO A 40 -3.41 -24.60 -5.92
C PRO A 40 -3.11 -24.23 -4.46
N ASN A 41 -2.86 -25.23 -3.62
CA ASN A 41 -2.58 -25.04 -2.18
C ASN A 41 -1.45 -24.03 -1.93
N PHE A 42 -0.44 -24.00 -2.80
CA PHE A 42 0.65 -23.03 -2.71
C PHE A 42 0.17 -21.58 -2.76
N ILE A 43 -0.71 -21.23 -3.71
CA ILE A 43 -1.21 -19.86 -3.86
C ILE A 43 -2.12 -19.51 -2.68
N MET A 44 -2.87 -20.49 -2.14
CA MET A 44 -3.70 -20.30 -0.94
C MET A 44 -2.85 -19.92 0.27
N SER A 45 -1.79 -20.69 0.51
CA SER A 45 -0.86 -20.42 1.60
C SER A 45 -0.12 -19.10 1.40
N PHE A 46 0.22 -18.73 0.15
CA PHE A 46 0.82 -17.44 -0.15
C PHE A 46 -0.13 -16.27 0.16
N HIS A 47 -1.40 -16.34 -0.22
CA HIS A 47 -2.39 -15.30 0.12
C HIS A 47 -2.52 -15.13 1.63
N ALA A 48 -2.65 -16.22 2.38
CA ALA A 48 -2.72 -16.18 3.83
C ALA A 48 -1.48 -15.52 4.45
N GLY A 49 -0.28 -15.92 4.00
CA GLY A 49 0.99 -15.37 4.47
C GLY A 49 1.17 -13.89 4.12
N ALA A 50 0.83 -13.50 2.89
CA ALA A 50 0.93 -12.13 2.42
C ALA A 50 -0.02 -11.19 3.17
N LEU A 51 -1.27 -11.63 3.41
CA LEU A 51 -2.24 -10.87 4.20
C LEU A 51 -1.80 -10.74 5.66
N CYS A 52 -1.35 -11.83 6.28
CA CYS A 52 -0.83 -11.81 7.64
C CYS A 52 0.37 -10.86 7.78
N GLY A 53 1.31 -10.91 6.84
CA GLY A 53 2.46 -10.01 6.81
C GLY A 53 2.05 -8.52 6.66
N LEU A 54 1.11 -8.24 5.76
CA LEU A 54 0.59 -6.88 5.57
C LEU A 54 -0.15 -6.37 6.81
N GLU A 55 -1.00 -7.20 7.41
CA GLU A 55 -1.71 -6.86 8.65
C GLU A 55 -0.73 -6.60 9.80
N LEU A 56 0.32 -7.41 9.93
CA LEU A 56 1.35 -7.20 10.95
C LEU A 56 2.05 -5.85 10.78
N LEU A 57 2.43 -5.47 9.56
CA LEU A 57 3.03 -4.16 9.30
C LEU A 57 2.08 -3.01 9.67
N LEU A 58 0.79 -3.12 9.28
CA LEU A 58 -0.22 -2.13 9.64
C LEU A 58 -0.45 -2.06 11.16
N MET A 59 -0.44 -3.20 11.85
CA MET A 59 -0.57 -3.25 13.31
C MET A 59 0.62 -2.59 14.02
N LEU A 60 1.84 -2.78 13.53
CA LEU A 60 3.03 -2.10 14.07
C LEU A 60 2.92 -0.58 13.94
N ASP A 61 2.44 -0.08 12.79
CA ASP A 61 2.21 1.35 12.57
C ASP A 61 1.09 1.90 13.45
N ILE A 62 -0.02 1.16 13.60
CA ILE A 62 -1.10 1.52 14.53
C ILE A 62 -0.55 1.59 15.96
N PHE A 63 0.24 0.60 16.39
CA PHE A 63 0.83 0.59 17.72
C PHE A 63 1.75 1.80 17.95
N LYS A 64 2.61 2.12 16.97
CA LYS A 64 3.47 3.33 17.00
C LYS A 64 2.63 4.60 17.17
N ASN A 65 1.55 4.73 16.39
CA ASN A 65 0.64 5.88 16.42
C ASN A 65 -0.12 5.99 17.76
N VAL A 66 -0.66 4.88 18.27
CA VAL A 66 -1.37 4.84 19.55
C VAL A 66 -0.45 5.16 20.72
N ARG A 67 0.78 4.62 20.72
CA ARG A 67 1.79 4.94 21.73
C ARG A 67 2.15 6.43 21.68
N ALA A 68 2.35 6.99 20.49
CA ALA A 68 2.62 8.42 20.34
C ALA A 68 1.47 9.30 20.86
N MET A 69 0.21 8.88 20.76
CA MET A 69 -0.92 9.64 21.33
C MET A 69 -0.96 9.65 22.86
N ARG A 70 -0.36 8.65 23.52
CA ARG A 70 -0.36 8.50 24.99
C ARG A 70 0.83 9.20 25.66
N ASP A 71 1.93 9.40 24.94
CA ASP A 71 3.17 10.01 25.45
C ASP A 71 3.53 11.28 24.67
N GLU A 72 3.54 12.43 25.33
CA GLU A 72 3.91 13.72 24.72
C GLU A 72 5.32 13.72 24.13
N ARG A 73 6.29 13.02 24.73
CA ARG A 73 7.66 12.95 24.21
C ARG A 73 7.68 12.17 22.90
N ALA A 74 6.97 11.04 22.85
CA ALA A 74 6.81 10.24 21.65
C ALA A 74 6.04 11.00 20.55
N LEU A 75 5.00 11.75 20.92
CA LEU A 75 4.25 12.60 19.99
C LEU A 75 5.14 13.68 19.37
N LYS A 76 5.94 14.37 20.20
CA LYS A 76 6.85 15.42 19.75
C LYS A 76 7.96 14.86 18.87
N LYS A 77 8.50 13.68 19.21
CA LYS A 77 9.48 12.98 18.37
C LYS A 77 8.89 12.66 17.00
N LEU A 78 7.69 12.07 16.96
CA LEU A 78 7.01 11.73 15.71
C LEU A 78 6.68 12.98 14.87
N TYR A 79 6.33 14.09 15.52
CA TYR A 79 6.12 15.37 14.83
C TYR A 79 7.38 15.88 14.16
N ILE A 80 8.53 15.82 14.85
CA ILE A 80 9.82 16.25 14.28
C ILE A 80 10.20 15.35 13.11
N GLU A 81 10.05 14.03 13.27
CA GLU A 81 10.30 13.05 12.20
C GLU A 81 9.42 13.31 10.95
N GLU A 82 8.13 13.63 11.12
CA GLU A 82 7.22 13.90 10.00
C GLU A 82 7.47 15.23 9.27
N ASN A 83 8.09 16.20 9.93
CA ASN A 83 8.37 17.52 9.36
C ASN A 83 9.85 17.71 8.96
N ASP A 84 10.67 16.66 9.06
CA ASP A 84 12.05 16.71 8.60
C ASP A 84 12.09 16.85 7.06
N GLU A 85 12.53 18.01 6.59
CA GLU A 85 12.61 18.34 5.17
C GLU A 85 13.47 17.34 4.39
N ARG A 86 14.54 16.82 5.00
CA ARG A 86 15.42 15.84 4.36
C ARG A 86 14.70 14.52 4.17
N ALA A 87 13.97 14.05 5.18
CA ALA A 87 13.19 12.82 5.10
C ALA A 87 12.09 12.92 4.03
N ILE A 88 11.38 14.06 3.99
CA ILE A 88 10.36 14.34 2.98
C ILE A 88 10.98 14.33 1.57
N MET A 89 12.11 15.01 1.38
CA MET A 89 12.79 15.06 0.08
C MET A 89 13.23 13.67 -0.39
N ILE A 90 13.82 12.86 0.50
CA ILE A 90 14.23 11.49 0.16
C ILE A 90 13.02 10.67 -0.27
N MET A 91 11.93 10.70 0.51
CA MET A 91 10.71 9.96 0.20
C MET A 91 10.08 10.38 -1.14
N GLN A 92 10.05 11.69 -1.44
CA GLN A 92 9.56 12.20 -2.71
C GLN A 92 10.42 11.73 -3.90
N LYS A 93 11.75 11.81 -3.79
CA LYS A 93 12.67 11.35 -4.85
C LYS A 93 12.58 9.85 -5.06
N THR A 94 12.59 9.06 -3.98
CA THR A 94 12.47 7.61 -4.05
C THR A 94 11.11 7.20 -4.61
N GLY A 95 10.02 7.86 -4.22
CA GLY A 95 8.69 7.59 -4.76
C GLY A 95 8.59 7.88 -6.26
N ALA A 96 9.08 9.04 -6.70
CA ALA A 96 9.06 9.45 -8.11
C ALA A 96 9.92 8.55 -9.02
N MET A 97 11.12 8.19 -8.55
CA MET A 97 12.01 7.29 -9.28
C MET A 97 11.48 5.84 -9.25
N GLY A 98 11.06 5.38 -8.07
CA GLY A 98 10.55 4.02 -7.85
C GLY A 98 9.35 3.70 -8.74
N ILE A 99 8.33 4.58 -8.78
CA ILE A 99 7.16 4.35 -9.65
C ILE A 99 7.53 4.31 -11.14
N THR A 100 8.56 5.06 -11.55
CA THR A 100 9.05 5.06 -12.93
C THR A 100 9.72 3.72 -13.25
N ILE A 101 10.56 3.21 -12.35
CA ILE A 101 11.21 1.91 -12.50
C ILE A 101 10.15 0.80 -12.53
N CYS A 102 9.13 0.86 -11.67
CA CYS A 102 8.03 -0.11 -11.68
C CYS A 102 7.28 -0.11 -13.03
N ILE A 103 6.95 1.05 -13.59
CA ILE A 103 6.28 1.14 -14.90
C ILE A 103 7.15 0.52 -16.01
N ILE A 104 8.45 0.81 -16.02
CA ILE A 104 9.38 0.24 -17.01
C ILE A 104 9.48 -1.28 -16.84
N GLY A 105 9.67 -1.75 -15.61
CA GLY A 105 9.78 -3.17 -15.29
C GLY A 105 8.51 -3.95 -15.65
N LEU A 106 7.34 -3.41 -15.30
CA LEU A 106 6.05 -4.00 -15.68
C LEU A 106 5.87 -4.00 -17.20
N GLY A 107 6.21 -2.91 -17.90
CA GLY A 107 6.11 -2.83 -19.35
C GLY A 107 7.02 -3.82 -20.09
N VAL A 108 8.27 -3.99 -19.63
CA VAL A 108 9.17 -5.03 -20.15
C VAL A 108 8.59 -6.42 -19.88
N GLY A 109 8.08 -6.65 -18.67
CA GLY A 109 7.38 -7.89 -18.31
C GLY A 109 6.18 -8.18 -19.21
N THR A 110 5.38 -7.17 -19.53
CA THR A 110 4.26 -7.27 -20.47
C THR A 110 4.73 -7.75 -21.83
N ILE A 111 5.74 -7.09 -22.43
CA ILE A 111 6.27 -7.46 -23.75
C ILE A 111 6.74 -8.92 -23.76
N ILE A 112 7.53 -9.32 -22.75
CA ILE A 112 8.05 -10.68 -22.65
C ILE A 112 6.90 -11.69 -22.48
N SER A 113 5.95 -11.41 -21.59
CA SER A 113 4.83 -12.32 -21.32
C SER A 113 3.92 -12.56 -22.53
N GLY A 114 3.84 -11.60 -23.46
CA GLY A 114 3.08 -11.74 -24.70
C GLY A 114 3.54 -12.88 -25.60
N PHE A 115 4.80 -13.30 -25.48
CA PHE A 115 5.32 -14.46 -26.21
C PHE A 115 4.96 -15.81 -25.57
N PHE A 116 4.56 -15.82 -24.30
CA PHE A 116 4.34 -17.05 -23.54
C PHE A 116 2.87 -17.31 -23.20
N ASN A 117 2.14 -16.27 -22.78
CA ASN A 117 0.78 -16.44 -22.29
C ASN A 117 -0.04 -15.14 -22.37
N GLU A 118 -1.19 -15.20 -23.06
CA GLU A 118 -2.10 -14.06 -23.24
C GLU A 118 -2.70 -13.54 -21.93
N ILE A 119 -3.05 -14.43 -20.99
CA ILE A 119 -3.66 -14.03 -19.70
C ILE A 119 -2.65 -13.26 -18.86
N VAL A 120 -1.39 -13.73 -18.82
CA VAL A 120 -0.30 -13.04 -18.11
C VAL A 120 -0.01 -11.69 -18.78
N PHE A 121 -0.03 -11.64 -20.12
CA PHE A 121 0.12 -10.41 -20.89
C PHE A 121 -0.92 -9.36 -20.51
N PHE A 122 -2.21 -9.69 -20.58
CA PHE A 122 -3.28 -8.74 -20.26
C PHE A 122 -3.26 -8.33 -18.78
N SER A 123 -2.90 -9.25 -17.88
CA SER A 123 -2.76 -8.94 -16.45
C SER A 123 -1.65 -7.91 -16.18
N LEU A 124 -0.47 -8.11 -16.78
CA LEU A 124 0.66 -7.18 -16.65
C LEU A 124 0.42 -5.87 -17.40
N LEU A 125 -0.25 -5.92 -18.56
CA LEU A 125 -0.65 -4.73 -19.30
C LEU A 125 -1.60 -3.86 -18.46
N GLY A 126 -2.62 -4.46 -17.86
CA GLY A 126 -3.54 -3.79 -16.95
C GLY A 126 -2.82 -3.15 -15.76
N ALA A 127 -1.91 -3.90 -15.12
CA ALA A 127 -1.08 -3.36 -14.03
C ALA A 127 -0.22 -2.18 -14.49
N THR A 128 0.44 -2.29 -15.65
CA THR A 128 1.29 -1.23 -16.22
C THR A 128 0.46 0.04 -16.48
N LEU A 129 -0.69 -0.09 -17.14
CA LEU A 129 -1.58 1.02 -17.45
C LEU A 129 -2.13 1.67 -16.18
N PHE A 130 -2.60 0.87 -15.22
CA PHE A 130 -3.07 1.39 -13.94
C PHE A 130 -1.98 2.20 -13.23
N THR A 131 -0.76 1.65 -13.14
CA THR A 131 0.36 2.32 -12.46
C THR A 131 0.75 3.63 -13.18
N ALA A 132 0.73 3.63 -14.52
CA ALA A 132 0.99 4.82 -15.32
C ALA A 132 -0.11 5.88 -15.16
N LEU A 133 -1.39 5.47 -15.13
CA LEU A 133 -2.53 6.36 -14.91
C LEU A 133 -2.48 6.99 -13.52
N VAL A 134 -2.19 6.21 -12.48
CA VAL A 134 -2.02 6.73 -11.11
C VAL A 134 -0.91 7.78 -11.07
N LYS A 135 0.25 7.49 -11.66
CA LYS A 135 1.36 8.46 -11.75
C LYS A 135 0.93 9.72 -12.52
N GLY A 136 0.26 9.56 -13.65
CA GLY A 136 -0.22 10.66 -14.49
C GLY A 136 -1.23 11.55 -13.75
N PHE A 137 -2.21 10.94 -13.10
CA PHE A 137 -3.21 11.63 -12.27
C PHE A 137 -2.55 12.46 -11.17
N PHE A 138 -1.64 11.85 -10.40
CA PHE A 138 -0.92 12.58 -9.35
C PHE A 138 -0.04 13.69 -9.91
N LYS A 139 0.62 13.48 -11.06
CA LYS A 139 1.41 14.52 -11.72
C LYS A 139 0.53 15.71 -12.11
N ILE A 140 -0.66 15.46 -12.66
CA ILE A 140 -1.63 16.50 -13.02
C ILE A 140 -2.14 17.22 -11.77
N TYR A 141 -2.59 16.48 -10.75
CA TYR A 141 -3.09 17.06 -9.50
C TYR A 141 -2.06 17.97 -8.83
N PHE A 142 -0.80 17.53 -8.74
CA PHE A 142 0.25 18.34 -8.13
C PHE A 142 0.67 19.52 -9.01
N HIS A 143 0.61 19.40 -10.34
CA HIS A 143 0.89 20.51 -11.24
C HIS A 143 -0.16 21.64 -11.17
N TYR A 144 -1.42 21.31 -10.86
CA TYR A 144 -2.45 22.34 -10.63
C TYR A 144 -2.43 22.91 -9.21
N LYS A 145 -1.92 22.15 -8.24
CA LYS A 145 -1.87 22.55 -6.83
C LYS A 145 -0.68 23.44 -6.51
N PHE A 146 0.43 23.31 -7.23
CA PHE A 146 1.70 24.02 -7.05
C PHE A 146 2.11 24.73 -8.33
#